data_AF-A0A1R0GNQ0-F1
#
_entry.id   AF-A0A1R0GNQ0-F1
#
_cell.length_a   1.000
_cell.length_b   1.000
_cell.length_c   1.000
_cell.angle_alpha   90.00
_cell.angle_beta   90.00
_cell.angle_gamma   90.00
#
_symmetry.space_group_name_H-M   'P 1'
#
loop_
_entity.id
_entity.type
_entity.pdbx_description
1 polymer ?
#
loop_
_entity_poly.entity_id
_entity_poly.type
_entity_poly.pdbx_seq_one_letter_code
_entity_poly.pdbx_strand_id
1 'polypeptide(L)'
;MIPLLSYELQSRIFVLAQDPNLRYLSKTLYQISKLNSVRVDFMIVKFPFELYFDFRFGFPKKYPIIFHNQDLVLLLLKKTPLNRPHFQPLFNFSISNGWDKVVSFLLNSFFVKDFPFPNPLSNSKLSPLKALYPQNKLFPVVEINDLSPQAFQCLLENYSILNQLLDAHKIFPQSNFSPVSSPSVVTHQNLDFNKISESVAISLVIKKRLDIIKLLSFHGFDLSVYPDALFPAINNNDIQSLDFLLKNITIRNDKIDLLLSYACWRGSLDAVKTIIKNGANIYANNNQPITEAIRGKRLDIVKYLVEIGYSSYLNDLISLEKMNLQ
;
A
#
# COMPACT_ATOMS: atom_id res chain seq x y z
N MET A 1 -38.37 12.73 42.67
CA MET A 1 -37.21 12.94 41.79
C MET A 1 -36.82 11.57 41.26
N ILE A 2 -37.17 11.22 40.01
CA ILE A 2 -36.80 9.92 39.43
C ILE A 2 -35.27 9.94 39.30
N PRO A 3 -34.53 8.96 39.84
CA PRO A 3 -33.09 8.94 39.70
C PRO A 3 -32.76 8.90 38.21
N LEU A 4 -31.94 9.86 37.76
CA LEU A 4 -31.39 9.87 36.41
C LEU A 4 -30.76 8.49 36.17
N LEU A 5 -31.30 7.73 35.21
CA LEU A 5 -30.71 6.46 34.81
C LEU A 5 -29.22 6.66 34.50
N SER A 6 -28.38 5.72 34.90
CA SER A 6 -26.96 5.78 34.60
C SER A 6 -26.73 5.82 33.07
N TYR A 7 -25.60 6.39 32.66
CA TYR A 7 -25.21 6.45 31.24
C TYR A 7 -25.17 5.06 30.58
N GLU A 8 -24.75 4.05 31.35
CA GLU A 8 -24.73 2.65 30.93
C GLU A 8 -26.14 2.10 30.68
N LEU A 9 -27.09 2.34 31.60
CA LEU A 9 -28.47 1.90 31.44
C LEU A 9 -29.16 2.60 30.27
N GLN A 10 -28.92 3.91 30.09
CA GLN A 10 -29.44 4.64 28.92
C GLN A 10 -28.88 4.08 27.61
N SER A 11 -27.61 3.69 27.58
CA SER A 11 -26.97 3.08 26.41
C SER A 11 -27.60 1.72 26.08
N ARG A 12 -27.81 0.87 27.11
CA ARG A 12 -28.49 -0.42 26.95
C ARG A 12 -29.93 -0.26 26.47
N ILE A 13 -30.68 0.69 27.03
CA ILE A 13 -32.05 0.99 26.59
C ILE A 13 -32.05 1.41 25.12
N PHE A 14 -31.15 2.32 24.73
CA PHE A 14 -31.05 2.77 23.34
C PHE A 14 -30.77 1.60 22.37
N VAL A 15 -29.86 0.70 22.73
CA VAL A 15 -29.53 -0.50 21.95
C VAL A 15 -30.71 -1.47 21.87
N LEU A 16 -31.34 -1.78 23.00
CA LEU A 16 -32.40 -2.81 23.05
C LEU A 16 -33.73 -2.32 22.46
N ALA A 17 -34.04 -1.04 22.58
CA ALA A 17 -35.26 -0.48 22.03
C ALA A 17 -35.28 -0.45 20.49
N GLN A 18 -34.11 -0.52 19.84
CA GLN A 18 -33.98 -0.65 18.39
C GLN A 18 -34.62 0.49 17.56
N ASP A 19 -34.89 1.62 18.21
CA ASP A 19 -35.47 2.84 17.63
C ASP A 19 -34.44 4.00 17.63
N PRO A 20 -33.92 4.40 16.45
CA PRO A 20 -33.00 5.52 16.34
C PRO A 20 -33.61 6.87 16.77
N ASN A 21 -34.94 7.02 16.79
CA ASN A 21 -35.61 8.27 17.14
C ASN A 21 -35.50 8.61 18.63
N LEU A 22 -35.13 7.64 19.49
CA LEU A 22 -34.85 7.91 20.90
C LEU A 22 -33.76 8.96 21.10
N ARG A 23 -32.90 9.18 20.11
CA ARG A 23 -31.87 10.24 20.12
C ARG A 23 -32.46 11.65 20.27
N TYR A 24 -33.75 11.86 19.95
CA TYR A 24 -34.41 13.15 20.05
C TYR A 24 -35.03 13.42 21.42
N LEU A 25 -35.09 12.41 22.30
CA LEU A 25 -35.73 12.54 23.60
C LEU A 25 -34.86 13.25 24.64
N SER A 26 -33.54 13.19 24.51
CA SER A 26 -32.63 13.88 25.42
C SER A 26 -31.24 14.12 24.82
N LYS A 27 -30.52 15.11 25.36
CA LYS A 27 -29.11 15.36 25.00
C LYS A 27 -28.22 14.14 25.25
N THR A 28 -28.46 13.39 26.32
CA THR A 28 -27.70 12.19 26.66
C THR A 28 -27.92 11.08 25.64
N LEU A 29 -29.17 10.82 25.25
CA LEU A 29 -29.49 9.82 24.22
C LEU A 29 -28.93 10.23 22.84
N TYR A 30 -28.94 11.52 22.53
CA TYR A 30 -28.26 12.03 21.34
C TYR A 30 -26.75 11.73 21.36
N GLN A 31 -26.06 11.99 22.47
CA GLN A 31 -24.64 11.69 22.63
C GLN A 31 -24.35 10.18 22.54
N ILE A 32 -25.14 9.37 23.24
CA ILE A 32 -25.08 7.89 23.22
C ILE A 32 -25.21 7.38 21.78
N SER A 33 -26.17 7.91 21.00
CA SER A 33 -26.42 7.47 19.62
C SER A 33 -25.24 7.71 18.67
N LYS A 34 -24.29 8.58 19.02
CA LYS A 34 -23.08 8.87 18.24
C LYS A 34 -21.90 7.96 18.57
N LEU A 35 -21.91 7.29 19.73
CA LEU A 35 -20.80 6.44 20.15
C LEU A 35 -20.67 5.22 19.24
N ASN A 36 -19.45 4.94 18.77
CA ASN A 36 -19.19 3.80 17.90
C ASN A 36 -19.55 2.47 18.58
N SER A 37 -19.23 2.30 19.87
CA SER A 37 -19.59 1.11 20.65
C SER A 37 -21.10 0.85 20.66
N VAL A 38 -21.89 1.87 20.96
CA VAL A 38 -23.36 1.80 21.01
C VAL A 38 -23.93 1.53 19.62
N ARG A 39 -23.41 2.18 18.58
CA ARG A 39 -23.84 1.96 17.19
C ARG A 39 -23.56 0.52 16.74
N VAL A 40 -22.39 -0.02 17.10
CA VAL A 40 -22.04 -1.41 16.82
C VAL A 40 -22.97 -2.37 17.57
N ASP A 41 -23.21 -2.15 18.86
CA ASP A 41 -24.12 -3.00 19.64
C ASP A 41 -25.55 -2.95 19.09
N PHE A 42 -26.02 -1.76 18.71
CA PHE A 42 -27.30 -1.58 18.03
C PHE A 42 -27.36 -2.38 16.72
N MET A 43 -26.31 -2.32 15.89
CA MET A 43 -26.23 -3.07 14.63
C MET A 43 -26.24 -4.58 14.86
N ILE A 44 -25.48 -5.06 15.85
CA ILE A 44 -25.36 -6.48 16.14
C ILE A 44 -26.69 -7.08 16.59
N VAL A 45 -27.42 -6.36 17.44
CA VAL A 45 -28.75 -6.79 17.91
C VAL A 45 -29.77 -6.77 16.77
N LYS A 46 -29.67 -5.81 15.84
CA LYS A 46 -30.68 -5.62 14.78
C LYS A 46 -30.51 -6.52 13.57
N PHE A 47 -29.26 -6.82 13.19
CA PHE A 47 -28.95 -7.36 11.87
C PHE A 47 -28.06 -8.61 11.98
N PRO A 48 -28.25 -9.59 11.07
CA PRO A 48 -27.39 -10.76 10.98
C PRO A 48 -25.99 -10.39 10.48
N PHE A 49 -24.97 -11.14 10.92
CA PHE A 49 -23.56 -10.84 10.66
C PHE A 49 -23.18 -10.92 9.17
N GLU A 50 -23.93 -11.68 8.38
CA GLU A 50 -23.76 -11.75 6.92
C GLU A 50 -23.88 -10.39 6.23
N LEU A 51 -24.59 -9.43 6.83
CA LEU A 51 -24.76 -8.09 6.26
C LEU A 51 -23.67 -7.11 6.66
N TYR A 52 -22.81 -7.42 7.64
CA TYR A 52 -21.90 -6.42 8.20
C TYR A 52 -20.85 -5.95 7.19
N PHE A 53 -20.31 -6.88 6.41
CA PHE A 53 -19.22 -6.65 5.46
C PHE A 53 -19.55 -7.11 4.04
N ASP A 54 -20.83 -7.33 3.73
CA ASP A 54 -21.27 -7.60 2.36
C ASP A 54 -21.34 -6.28 1.55
N PHE A 55 -20.37 -6.08 0.66
CA PHE A 55 -20.29 -4.90 -0.21
C PHE A 55 -21.36 -4.88 -1.32
N ARG A 56 -22.09 -5.98 -1.55
CA ARG A 56 -23.14 -6.06 -2.58
C ARG A 56 -24.53 -5.75 -2.05
N PHE A 57 -24.84 -6.16 -0.82
CA PHE A 57 -26.19 -6.00 -0.23
C PHE A 57 -26.21 -5.58 1.25
N GLY A 58 -25.05 -5.52 1.90
CA GLY A 58 -24.88 -5.23 3.32
C GLY A 58 -24.67 -3.75 3.66
N PHE A 59 -24.12 -3.51 4.85
CA PHE A 59 -23.89 -2.17 5.39
C PHE A 59 -22.98 -1.27 4.55
N PRO A 60 -21.86 -1.75 3.95
CA PRO A 60 -21.02 -0.88 3.12
C PRO A 60 -21.81 -0.21 2.00
N LYS A 61 -22.80 -0.91 1.42
CA LYS A 61 -23.65 -0.37 0.36
C LYS A 61 -24.88 0.37 0.86
N LYS A 62 -25.57 -0.16 1.88
CA LYS A 62 -26.82 0.43 2.40
C LYS A 62 -26.59 1.68 3.25
N TYR A 63 -25.48 1.74 3.97
CA TYR A 63 -25.16 2.78 4.94
C TYR A 63 -23.73 3.31 4.76
N PRO A 64 -23.36 3.80 3.56
CA PRO A 64 -21.97 4.12 3.23
C PRO A 64 -21.34 5.16 4.16
N ILE A 65 -22.11 6.20 4.54
CA ILE A 65 -21.64 7.27 5.45
C ILE A 65 -21.22 6.70 6.81
N ILE A 66 -21.97 5.73 7.33
CA ILE A 66 -21.67 5.10 8.62
C ILE A 66 -20.45 4.20 8.48
N PHE A 67 -20.36 3.51 7.35
CA PHE A 67 -19.32 2.55 7.08
C PHE A 67 -17.95 3.21 6.83
N HIS A 68 -17.84 4.51 6.52
CA HIS A 68 -16.56 5.22 6.36
C HIS A 68 -15.74 5.44 7.65
N ASN A 69 -16.26 5.06 8.83
CA ASN A 69 -15.53 5.21 10.09
C ASN A 69 -14.74 3.95 10.46
N GLN A 70 -13.43 4.00 10.29
CA GLN A 70 -12.51 2.90 10.59
C GLN A 70 -12.67 2.34 12.01
N ASP A 71 -12.81 3.18 13.03
CA ASP A 71 -12.92 2.71 14.42
C ASP A 71 -14.25 1.97 14.66
N LEU A 72 -15.34 2.40 14.01
CA LEU A 72 -16.62 1.69 14.04
C LEU A 72 -16.50 0.33 13.35
N VAL A 73 -15.90 0.30 12.16
CA VAL A 73 -15.68 -0.93 11.39
C VAL A 73 -14.80 -1.91 12.16
N LEU A 74 -13.72 -1.43 12.80
CA LEU A 74 -12.86 -2.25 13.63
C LEU A 74 -13.61 -2.84 14.85
N LEU A 75 -14.45 -2.05 15.51
CA LEU A 75 -15.26 -2.54 16.63
C LEU A 75 -16.29 -3.58 16.19
N LEU A 76 -16.93 -3.39 15.03
CA LEU A 76 -17.84 -4.36 14.44
C LEU A 76 -17.10 -5.65 14.07
N LEU A 77 -15.93 -5.53 13.44
CA LEU A 77 -15.10 -6.65 13.01
C LEU A 77 -14.64 -7.49 14.20
N LYS A 78 -14.21 -6.87 15.31
CA LYS A 78 -13.84 -7.55 16.57
C LYS A 78 -14.96 -8.40 17.17
N LYS A 79 -16.22 -8.10 16.86
CA LYS A 79 -17.39 -8.83 17.34
C LYS A 79 -17.99 -9.77 16.29
N THR A 80 -17.35 -9.90 15.12
CA THR A 80 -17.84 -10.71 13.99
C THR A 80 -17.15 -12.07 13.98
N PRO A 81 -17.88 -13.19 13.75
CA PRO A 81 -17.27 -14.51 13.59
C PRO A 81 -16.32 -14.57 12.39
N LEU A 82 -15.09 -15.06 12.59
CA LEU A 82 -14.05 -15.08 11.55
C LEU A 82 -14.13 -16.30 10.60
N ASN A 83 -14.92 -17.33 10.93
CA ASN A 83 -14.92 -18.62 10.23
C ASN A 83 -15.61 -18.60 8.84
N ARG A 84 -16.01 -17.43 8.32
CA ARG A 84 -16.65 -17.33 6.99
C ARG A 84 -15.81 -16.50 6.01
N PRO A 85 -15.59 -16.97 4.77
CA PRO A 85 -14.51 -16.48 3.91
C PRO A 85 -14.92 -15.30 3.02
N HIS A 86 -15.22 -14.11 3.59
CA HIS A 86 -15.45 -12.90 2.79
C HIS A 86 -14.88 -11.61 3.41
N PHE A 87 -13.68 -11.66 4.00
CA PHE A 87 -12.98 -10.44 4.43
C PHE A 87 -12.12 -9.80 3.33
N GLN A 88 -11.87 -10.48 2.21
CA GLN A 88 -11.08 -9.92 1.11
C GLN A 88 -11.63 -8.59 0.56
N PRO A 89 -12.96 -8.41 0.36
CA PRO A 89 -13.52 -7.12 -0.03
C PRO A 89 -13.27 -6.03 1.02
N LEU A 90 -13.42 -6.36 2.31
CA LEU A 90 -13.14 -5.42 3.41
C LEU A 90 -11.66 -5.06 3.48
N PHE A 91 -10.77 -6.03 3.25
CA PHE A 91 -9.33 -5.82 3.21
C PHE A 91 -8.94 -4.86 2.10
N ASN A 92 -9.39 -5.13 0.87
CA ASN A 92 -9.23 -4.23 -0.28
C ASN A 92 -9.76 -2.83 0.00
N PHE A 93 -10.98 -2.73 0.55
CA PHE A 93 -11.59 -1.44 0.89
C PHE A 93 -10.79 -0.68 1.95
N SER A 94 -10.30 -1.39 2.98
CA SER A 94 -9.52 -0.81 4.07
C SER A 94 -8.19 -0.24 3.55
N ILE A 95 -7.50 -0.97 2.66
CA ILE A 95 -6.28 -0.47 2.02
C ILE A 95 -6.57 0.78 1.20
N SER A 96 -7.59 0.75 0.33
CA SER A 96 -7.97 1.89 -0.51
C SER A 96 -8.35 3.14 0.29
N ASN A 97 -8.84 2.99 1.52
CA ASN A 97 -9.20 4.11 2.40
C ASN A 97 -8.12 4.45 3.44
N GLY A 98 -6.95 3.80 3.40
CA GLY A 98 -5.86 4.07 4.35
C GLY A 98 -6.13 3.60 5.78
N TRP A 99 -6.96 2.57 5.97
CA TRP A 99 -7.38 2.07 7.28
C TRP A 99 -6.41 1.09 7.93
N ASP A 100 -5.29 1.61 8.39
CA ASP A 100 -4.19 0.88 9.01
C ASP A 100 -4.60 -0.07 10.16
N LYS A 101 -5.48 0.33 11.08
CA LYS A 101 -5.92 -0.52 12.21
C LYS A 101 -6.78 -1.70 11.76
N VAL A 102 -7.61 -1.51 10.73
CA VAL A 102 -8.46 -2.60 10.20
C VAL A 102 -7.60 -3.57 9.40
N VAL A 103 -6.69 -3.07 8.58
CA VAL A 103 -5.67 -3.89 7.90
C VAL A 103 -4.86 -4.69 8.91
N SER A 104 -4.33 -4.04 9.94
CA SER A 104 -3.56 -4.70 11.01
C SER A 104 -4.37 -5.79 11.69
N PHE A 105 -5.64 -5.53 12.04
CA PHE A 105 -6.51 -6.54 12.65
C PHE A 105 -6.74 -7.74 11.72
N LEU A 106 -7.02 -7.50 10.44
CA LEU A 106 -7.24 -8.56 9.45
C LEU A 106 -5.98 -9.40 9.21
N LEU A 107 -4.80 -8.77 9.13
CA LEU A 107 -3.54 -9.48 9.00
C LEU A 107 -3.24 -10.38 10.21
N ASN A 108 -3.64 -9.96 11.41
CA ASN A 108 -3.47 -10.74 12.65
C ASN A 108 -4.62 -11.73 12.92
N SER A 109 -5.62 -11.80 12.05
CA SER A 109 -6.79 -12.65 12.23
C SER A 109 -6.62 -13.96 11.48
N PHE A 110 -6.87 -15.08 12.17
CA PHE A 110 -6.77 -16.43 11.62
C PHE A 110 -8.06 -17.19 11.90
N PHE A 111 -8.40 -18.13 11.02
CA PHE A 111 -9.53 -19.02 11.18
C PHE A 111 -9.12 -20.48 10.98
N VAL A 112 -9.87 -21.38 11.59
CA VAL A 112 -9.77 -22.82 11.31
C VAL A 112 -10.67 -23.13 10.13
N LYS A 113 -10.13 -23.78 9.10
CA LYS A 113 -10.93 -24.19 7.95
C LYS A 113 -11.79 -25.39 8.33
N ASP A 114 -13.00 -25.11 8.82
CA ASP A 114 -14.02 -26.14 9.03
C ASP A 114 -14.39 -26.75 7.67
N PHE A 115 -14.47 -28.09 7.59
CA PHE A 115 -14.91 -28.79 6.38
C PHE A 115 -16.28 -28.25 5.91
N PRO A 116 -16.60 -28.27 4.60
CA PRO A 116 -17.93 -27.92 4.15
C PRO A 116 -18.94 -28.83 4.84
N PHE A 117 -19.91 -28.24 5.55
CA PHE A 117 -21.05 -28.98 6.04
C PHE A 117 -21.71 -29.73 4.86
N PRO A 118 -22.06 -31.02 5.02
CA PRO A 118 -22.68 -31.78 3.95
C PRO A 118 -23.95 -31.05 3.51
N ASN A 119 -24.08 -30.89 2.19
CA ASN A 119 -25.25 -30.30 1.57
C ASN A 119 -26.46 -31.19 1.92
N PRO A 120 -27.51 -30.69 2.62
CA PRO A 120 -28.62 -31.53 3.09
C PRO A 120 -29.43 -32.21 1.97
N LEU A 121 -29.11 -31.91 0.70
CA LEU A 121 -29.76 -32.47 -0.49
C LEU A 121 -28.91 -33.53 -1.22
N SER A 122 -27.67 -33.82 -0.79
CA SER A 122 -26.87 -34.88 -1.42
C SER A 122 -27.14 -36.24 -0.75
N ASN A 123 -28.05 -37.01 -1.34
CA ASN A 123 -28.38 -38.40 -0.98
C ASN A 123 -27.26 -39.42 -1.31
N SER A 124 -26.00 -39.10 -1.06
CA SER A 124 -24.93 -40.11 -1.14
C SER A 124 -24.62 -40.63 0.25
N LYS A 125 -24.92 -41.92 0.48
CA LYS A 125 -24.46 -42.70 1.63
C LYS A 125 -22.93 -42.60 1.71
N LEU A 126 -22.43 -41.69 2.55
CA LEU A 126 -21.02 -41.63 2.90
C LEU A 126 -20.71 -42.79 3.85
N SER A 127 -19.81 -43.67 3.42
CA SER A 127 -19.25 -44.75 4.22
C SER A 127 -18.59 -44.23 5.50
N PRO A 128 -18.64 -44.97 6.63
CA PRO A 128 -18.18 -44.50 7.93
C PRO A 128 -16.65 -44.52 8.12
N LEU A 129 -15.86 -44.41 7.05
CA LEU A 129 -14.39 -44.58 7.08
C LEU A 129 -13.62 -43.44 6.42
N LYS A 130 -13.89 -42.20 6.84
CA LYS A 130 -12.94 -41.07 6.77
C LYS A 130 -12.93 -40.28 8.08
N ALA A 131 -12.94 -41.01 9.19
CA ALA A 131 -12.53 -40.49 10.49
C ALA A 131 -11.03 -40.76 10.69
N LEU A 132 -10.19 -39.98 10.00
CA LEU A 132 -8.78 -39.80 10.35
C LEU A 132 -8.56 -38.29 10.32
N TYR A 133 -8.64 -37.70 11.51
CA TYR A 133 -8.47 -36.30 11.91
C TYR A 133 -8.21 -35.26 10.79
N PRO A 134 -9.10 -34.26 10.59
CA PRO A 134 -8.74 -33.11 9.78
C PRO A 134 -7.58 -32.36 10.47
N GLN A 135 -6.49 -32.13 9.74
CA GLN A 135 -5.33 -31.40 10.22
C GLN A 135 -5.78 -30.02 10.71
N ASN A 136 -5.75 -29.79 12.03
CA ASN A 136 -5.99 -28.51 12.69
C ASN A 136 -5.03 -27.46 12.08
N LYS A 137 -5.42 -26.76 11.01
CA LYS A 137 -4.62 -25.70 10.39
C LYS A 137 -5.30 -24.36 10.57
N LEU A 138 -4.52 -23.37 11.00
CA LEU A 138 -4.94 -21.98 11.04
C LEU A 138 -4.52 -21.30 9.74
N PHE A 139 -5.46 -20.61 9.10
CA PHE A 139 -5.23 -19.84 7.89
C PHE A 139 -5.49 -18.36 8.17
N PRO A 140 -4.74 -17.44 7.56
CA PRO A 140 -5.07 -16.03 7.63
C PRO A 140 -6.45 -15.77 7.02
N VAL A 141 -7.21 -14.82 7.57
CA VAL A 141 -8.56 -14.50 7.07
C VAL A 141 -8.57 -13.74 5.73
N VAL A 142 -7.40 -13.28 5.27
CA VAL A 142 -7.19 -12.50 4.05
C VAL A 142 -5.94 -12.98 3.31
N GLU A 143 -5.96 -12.83 1.98
CA GLU A 143 -4.84 -13.15 1.11
C GLU A 143 -4.17 -11.84 0.66
N ILE A 144 -2.93 -11.60 1.09
CA ILE A 144 -2.23 -10.33 0.80
C ILE A 144 -1.90 -10.14 -0.69
N ASN A 145 -1.85 -11.24 -1.44
CA ASN A 145 -1.59 -11.23 -2.88
C ASN A 145 -2.87 -11.26 -3.72
N ASP A 146 -4.06 -11.26 -3.12
CA ASP A 146 -5.35 -11.13 -3.81
C ASP A 146 -5.92 -9.70 -3.72
N LEU A 147 -5.06 -8.71 -3.98
CA LEU A 147 -5.46 -7.31 -4.00
C LEU A 147 -6.07 -6.92 -5.35
N SER A 148 -7.13 -6.12 -5.29
CA SER A 148 -7.67 -5.46 -6.49
C SER A 148 -6.66 -4.46 -7.05
N PRO A 149 -6.70 -4.13 -8.36
CA PRO A 149 -5.76 -3.16 -8.94
C PRO A 149 -5.77 -1.81 -8.22
N GLN A 150 -6.96 -1.33 -7.84
CA GLN A 150 -7.12 -0.09 -7.10
C GLN A 150 -6.51 -0.17 -5.70
N ALA A 151 -6.77 -1.25 -4.96
CA ALA A 151 -6.21 -1.44 -3.62
C ALA A 151 -4.68 -1.53 -3.67
N PHE A 152 -4.12 -2.23 -4.66
CA PHE A 152 -2.68 -2.32 -4.85
C PHE A 152 -2.05 -0.96 -5.17
N GLN A 153 -2.69 -0.14 -6.00
CA GLN A 153 -2.24 1.22 -6.26
C GLN A 153 -2.26 2.07 -4.98
N CYS A 154 -3.36 2.05 -4.21
CA CYS A 154 -3.47 2.77 -2.95
C CYS A 154 -2.47 2.26 -1.89
N LEU A 155 -2.16 0.97 -1.89
CA LEU A 155 -1.15 0.36 -1.00
C LEU A 155 0.21 1.05 -1.18
N LEU A 156 0.63 1.21 -2.43
CA LEU A 156 1.90 1.85 -2.77
C LEU A 156 1.90 3.36 -2.47
N GLU A 157 0.74 3.94 -2.15
CA GLU A 157 0.65 5.32 -1.67
C GLU A 157 0.69 5.42 -0.14
N ASN A 158 0.55 4.32 0.60
CA ASN A 158 0.46 4.33 2.06
C ASN A 158 1.61 3.55 2.71
N TYR A 159 2.61 4.28 3.22
CA TYR A 159 3.80 3.69 3.85
C TYR A 159 3.45 2.76 5.02
N SER A 160 2.55 3.17 5.90
CA SER A 160 2.17 2.41 7.10
C SER A 160 1.57 1.05 6.72
N ILE A 161 0.61 1.04 5.79
CA ILE A 161 -0.07 -0.18 5.35
C ILE A 161 0.87 -1.06 4.52
N LEU A 162 1.67 -0.47 3.63
CA LEU A 162 2.66 -1.22 2.87
C LEU A 162 3.64 -1.94 3.80
N ASN A 163 4.15 -1.25 4.82
CA ASN A 163 5.05 -1.86 5.80
C ASN A 163 4.39 -3.04 6.54
N GLN A 164 3.10 -2.92 6.90
CA GLN A 164 2.36 -4.04 7.51
C GLN A 164 2.27 -5.25 6.57
N LEU A 165 2.00 -5.04 5.27
CA LEU A 165 1.88 -6.14 4.31
C LEU A 165 3.24 -6.77 4.00
N LEU A 166 4.31 -5.98 3.91
CA LEU A 166 5.67 -6.48 3.72
C LEU A 166 6.13 -7.36 4.89
N ASP A 167 5.72 -7.02 6.11
CA ASP A 167 6.01 -7.81 7.31
C ASP A 167 4.96 -8.90 7.62
N ALA A 168 3.90 -9.03 6.81
CA ALA A 168 2.79 -9.95 7.10
C ALA A 168 3.23 -11.41 7.22
N HIS A 169 4.25 -11.83 6.46
CA HIS A 169 4.83 -13.18 6.53
C HIS A 169 5.42 -13.53 7.90
N LYS A 170 5.71 -12.53 8.74
CA LYS A 170 6.22 -12.69 10.11
C LYS A 170 5.12 -12.83 11.15
N ILE A 171 3.84 -12.67 10.77
CA ILE A 171 2.71 -12.69 11.70
C ILE A 171 2.34 -14.12 12.06
N PHE A 172 2.27 -14.38 13.38
CA PHE A 172 1.76 -15.62 13.96
C PHE A 172 0.61 -15.31 14.93
N PRO A 173 -0.44 -16.15 14.98
CA PRO A 173 -1.54 -15.96 15.91
C PRO A 173 -1.03 -16.09 17.36
N GLN A 174 -1.45 -15.15 18.23
CA GLN A 174 -1.15 -15.23 19.66
C GLN A 174 -1.81 -16.49 20.24
N SER A 175 -1.01 -17.43 20.74
CA SER A 175 -1.45 -18.77 21.12
C SER A 175 -2.23 -18.77 22.44
N ASN A 176 -3.53 -19.05 22.39
CA ASN A 176 -4.32 -19.50 23.55
C ASN A 176 -4.62 -21.02 23.48
N PHE A 177 -3.91 -21.77 22.62
CA PHE A 177 -4.18 -23.19 22.39
C PHE A 177 -3.47 -24.05 23.44
N SER A 178 -4.20 -25.02 24.01
CA SER A 178 -3.63 -26.02 24.93
C SER A 178 -2.52 -26.84 24.25
N PRO A 179 -1.47 -27.25 24.97
CA PRO A 179 -0.26 -27.87 24.39
C PRO A 179 -0.49 -29.23 23.70
N VAL A 180 -1.65 -29.86 23.87
CA VAL A 180 -1.89 -31.25 23.43
C VAL A 180 -2.22 -31.36 21.93
N SER A 181 -2.62 -30.27 21.27
CA SER A 181 -2.91 -30.26 19.82
C SER A 181 -2.90 -28.83 19.25
N SER A 182 -1.74 -28.16 19.28
CA SER A 182 -1.60 -26.84 18.65
C SER A 182 -1.81 -26.96 17.13
N PRO A 183 -2.75 -26.20 16.54
CA PRO A 183 -2.92 -26.20 15.09
C PRO A 183 -1.63 -25.79 14.36
N SER A 184 -1.32 -26.41 13.22
CA SER A 184 -0.24 -25.93 12.37
C SER A 184 -0.67 -24.61 11.72
N VAL A 185 0.12 -23.55 11.89
CA VAL A 185 -0.21 -22.22 11.35
C VAL A 185 0.32 -22.10 9.92
N VAL A 186 -0.54 -21.67 9.00
CA VAL A 186 -0.14 -21.17 7.69
C VAL A 186 0.04 -19.66 7.82
N THR A 187 1.26 -19.16 7.63
CA THR A 187 1.54 -17.72 7.66
C THR A 187 1.15 -17.07 6.32
N HIS A 188 1.06 -15.75 6.30
CA HIS A 188 0.99 -15.00 5.04
C HIS A 188 2.21 -15.29 4.18
N GLN A 189 2.03 -15.21 2.87
CA GLN A 189 3.14 -15.24 1.91
C GLN A 189 3.90 -13.90 1.95
N ASN A 190 5.02 -13.83 1.23
CA ASN A 190 5.63 -12.54 0.91
C ASN A 190 4.77 -11.79 -0.10
N LEU A 191 4.78 -10.46 -0.02
CA LEU A 191 4.10 -9.62 -1.00
C LEU A 191 4.70 -9.85 -2.39
N ASP A 192 3.83 -10.14 -3.36
CA ASP A 192 4.24 -10.42 -4.74
C ASP A 192 4.53 -9.12 -5.50
N PHE A 193 5.81 -8.88 -5.78
CA PHE A 193 6.25 -7.72 -6.53
C PHE A 193 6.01 -7.82 -8.05
N ASN A 194 5.63 -8.98 -8.59
CA ASN A 194 5.33 -9.11 -10.03
C ASN A 194 4.14 -8.24 -10.46
N LYS A 195 3.32 -7.81 -9.51
CA LYS A 195 2.22 -6.85 -9.75
C LYS A 195 2.69 -5.40 -9.91
N ILE A 196 3.93 -5.08 -9.54
CA ILE A 196 4.52 -3.75 -9.76
C ILE A 196 5.03 -3.69 -11.19
N SER A 197 4.20 -3.17 -12.10
CA SER A 197 4.62 -2.92 -13.48
C SER A 197 5.59 -1.75 -13.58
N GLU A 198 6.28 -1.64 -14.72
CA GLU A 198 7.13 -0.49 -15.06
C GLU A 198 6.40 0.85 -14.88
N SER A 199 5.15 0.95 -15.37
CA SER A 199 4.34 2.16 -15.24
C SER A 199 4.07 2.55 -13.78
N VAL A 200 3.85 1.57 -12.90
CA VAL A 200 3.64 1.80 -11.47
C VAL A 200 4.95 2.25 -10.82
N ALA A 201 6.06 1.57 -11.12
CA ALA A 201 7.39 1.94 -10.65
C ALA A 201 7.78 3.37 -11.05
N ILE A 202 7.58 3.75 -12.33
CA ILE A 202 7.76 5.10 -12.84
C ILE A 202 6.88 6.10 -12.10
N SER A 203 5.62 5.74 -11.81
CA SER A 203 4.70 6.62 -11.09
C SER A 203 5.16 6.96 -9.66
N LEU A 204 5.88 6.05 -8.99
CA LEU A 204 6.46 6.30 -7.66
C LEU A 204 7.52 7.40 -7.73
N VAL A 205 8.37 7.36 -8.76
CA VAL A 205 9.39 8.39 -8.99
C VAL A 205 8.75 9.73 -9.36
N ILE A 206 7.75 9.72 -10.25
CA ILE A 206 7.00 10.94 -10.62
C ILE A 206 6.38 11.59 -9.39
N LYS A 207 5.77 10.79 -8.50
CA LYS A 207 5.15 11.24 -7.26
C LYS A 207 6.15 11.51 -6.12
N LYS A 208 7.46 11.40 -6.37
CA LYS A 208 8.55 11.61 -5.40
C LYS A 208 8.44 10.73 -4.14
N ARG A 209 8.00 9.48 -4.31
CA ARG A 209 7.80 8.49 -3.24
C ARG A 209 9.05 7.70 -2.92
N LEU A 210 10.14 8.40 -2.63
CA LEU A 210 11.43 7.80 -2.29
C LEU A 210 11.37 6.93 -1.03
N ASP A 211 10.47 7.28 -0.08
CA ASP A 211 10.14 6.49 1.10
C ASP A 211 9.68 5.08 0.75
N ILE A 212 8.74 4.97 -0.20
CA ILE A 212 8.19 3.70 -0.66
C ILE A 212 9.20 2.92 -1.48
N ILE A 213 9.94 3.59 -2.38
CA ILE A 213 10.99 2.95 -3.19
C ILE A 213 12.04 2.31 -2.28
N LYS A 214 12.54 3.05 -1.28
CA LYS A 214 13.50 2.52 -0.29
C LYS A 214 12.94 1.33 0.47
N LEU A 215 11.68 1.41 0.89
CA LEU A 215 11.03 0.33 1.62
C LEU A 215 10.89 -0.93 0.75
N LEU A 216 10.41 -0.81 -0.48
CA LEU A 216 10.32 -1.93 -1.41
C LEU A 216 11.69 -2.56 -1.69
N SER A 217 12.72 -1.74 -1.96
CA SER A 217 14.08 -2.21 -2.20
C SER A 217 14.68 -2.93 -1.00
N PHE A 218 14.41 -2.46 0.22
CA PHE A 218 14.82 -3.16 1.45
C PHE A 218 14.22 -4.58 1.55
N HIS A 219 13.01 -4.77 1.02
CA HIS A 219 12.35 -6.07 0.95
C HIS A 219 12.64 -6.87 -0.34
N GLY A 220 13.60 -6.43 -1.16
CA GLY A 220 14.08 -7.16 -2.34
C GLY A 220 13.40 -6.81 -3.66
N PHE A 221 12.62 -5.72 -3.71
CA PHE A 221 12.14 -5.21 -5.00
C PHE A 221 13.28 -4.54 -5.77
N ASP A 222 13.59 -5.09 -6.94
CA ASP A 222 14.63 -4.58 -7.81
C ASP A 222 14.06 -3.61 -8.85
N LEU A 223 14.29 -2.30 -8.63
CA LEU A 223 13.90 -1.26 -9.60
C LEU A 223 14.78 -1.28 -10.86
N SER A 224 15.91 -2.00 -10.87
CA SER A 224 16.84 -2.04 -12.02
C SER A 224 16.23 -2.63 -13.28
N VAL A 225 15.18 -3.43 -13.11
CA VAL A 225 14.37 -3.97 -14.21
C VAL A 225 13.72 -2.85 -15.03
N TYR A 226 13.59 -1.64 -14.47
CA TYR A 226 12.94 -0.47 -15.08
C TYR A 226 13.90 0.74 -15.15
N PRO A 227 14.94 0.69 -16.00
CA PRO A 227 15.91 1.80 -16.10
C PRO A 227 15.26 3.12 -16.51
N ASP A 228 14.11 3.07 -17.19
CA ASP A 228 13.38 4.26 -17.62
C ASP A 228 12.79 5.05 -16.44
N ALA A 229 12.72 4.46 -15.24
CA ALA A 229 12.34 5.16 -14.00
C ALA A 229 13.33 6.28 -13.60
N LEU A 230 14.54 6.32 -14.17
CA LEU A 230 15.54 7.36 -13.91
C LEU A 230 15.22 8.68 -14.63
N PHE A 231 14.56 8.66 -15.80
CA PHE A 231 14.24 9.87 -16.55
C PHE A 231 13.27 10.81 -15.84
N PRO A 232 12.17 10.32 -15.22
CA PRO A 232 11.31 11.15 -14.39
C PRO A 232 12.04 11.87 -13.25
N ALA A 233 13.04 11.23 -12.62
CA ALA A 233 13.82 11.85 -11.56
C ALA A 233 14.59 13.08 -12.08
N ILE A 234 15.15 12.99 -13.29
CA ILE A 234 15.82 14.13 -13.96
C ILE A 234 14.80 15.22 -14.31
N ASN A 235 13.67 14.86 -14.90
CA ASN A 235 12.64 15.82 -15.32
C ASN A 235 12.07 16.63 -14.16
N ASN A 236 11.94 16.01 -12.99
CA ASN A 236 11.41 16.63 -11.79
C ASN A 236 12.48 17.27 -10.90
N ASN A 237 13.76 17.24 -11.34
CA ASN A 237 14.94 17.62 -10.58
C ASN A 237 15.00 16.95 -9.19
N ASP A 238 14.55 15.70 -9.10
CA ASP A 238 14.59 14.89 -7.88
C ASP A 238 15.93 14.18 -7.76
N ILE A 239 16.95 14.97 -7.37
CA ILE A 239 18.33 14.51 -7.25
C ILE A 239 18.50 13.45 -6.16
N GLN A 240 17.68 13.48 -5.10
CA GLN A 240 17.75 12.48 -4.03
C GLN A 240 17.30 11.10 -4.53
N SER A 241 16.18 11.03 -5.24
CA SER A 241 15.76 9.79 -5.88
C SER A 241 16.78 9.36 -6.93
N LEU A 242 17.25 10.27 -7.78
CA LEU A 242 18.26 9.95 -8.78
C LEU A 242 19.54 9.33 -8.18
N ASP A 243 20.13 9.96 -7.16
CA ASP A 243 21.33 9.46 -6.48
C ASP A 243 21.07 8.12 -5.79
N PHE A 244 19.93 7.96 -5.12
CA PHE A 244 19.56 6.68 -4.51
C PHE A 244 19.41 5.57 -5.56
N LEU A 245 18.73 5.84 -6.67
CA LEU A 245 18.51 4.86 -7.73
C LEU A 245 19.83 4.47 -8.41
N LEU A 246 20.66 5.44 -8.79
CA LEU A 246 21.96 5.18 -9.44
C LEU A 246 22.90 4.31 -8.57
N LYS A 247 22.85 4.45 -7.24
CA LYS A 247 23.68 3.66 -6.31
C LYS A 247 23.19 2.22 -6.11
N ASN A 248 21.90 1.98 -6.23
CA ASN A 248 21.28 0.68 -5.89
C ASN A 248 20.87 -0.13 -7.12
N ILE A 249 21.02 0.44 -8.32
CA ILE A 249 20.67 -0.19 -9.59
C ILE A 249 21.95 -0.52 -10.34
N THR A 250 22.05 -1.76 -10.85
CA THR A 250 23.09 -2.09 -11.83
C THR A 250 22.64 -1.60 -13.22
N ILE A 251 23.22 -0.50 -13.68
CA ILE A 251 22.89 0.10 -14.99
C ILE A 251 23.98 -0.29 -15.98
N ARG A 252 23.59 -0.67 -17.20
CA ARG A 252 24.55 -0.89 -18.29
C ARG A 252 25.19 0.44 -18.69
N ASN A 253 26.48 0.46 -19.00
CA ASN A 253 27.22 1.69 -19.31
C ASN A 253 26.58 2.51 -20.46
N ASP A 254 26.06 1.85 -21.49
CA ASP A 254 25.35 2.53 -22.58
C ASP A 254 24.11 3.30 -22.11
N LYS A 255 23.42 2.79 -21.08
CA LYS A 255 22.25 3.45 -20.50
C LYS A 255 22.61 4.59 -19.57
N ILE A 256 23.66 4.47 -18.75
CA ILE A 256 24.08 5.58 -17.87
C ILE A 256 24.64 6.75 -18.69
N ASP A 257 25.29 6.46 -19.81
CA ASP A 257 25.78 7.46 -20.76
C ASP A 257 24.64 8.19 -21.51
N LEU A 258 23.58 7.44 -21.87
CA LEU A 258 22.36 8.03 -22.43
C LEU A 258 21.66 8.94 -21.41
N LEU A 259 21.62 8.53 -20.15
CA LEU A 259 21.04 9.31 -19.05
C LEU A 259 21.80 10.63 -18.84
N LEU A 260 23.13 10.59 -18.91
CA LEU A 260 23.98 11.79 -18.87
C LEU A 260 23.65 12.74 -20.02
N SER A 261 23.61 12.23 -21.25
CA SER A 261 23.30 13.01 -22.45
C SER A 261 21.92 13.67 -22.34
N TYR A 262 20.93 12.96 -21.80
CA TYR A 262 19.59 13.51 -21.54
C TYR A 262 19.61 14.63 -20.49
N ALA A 263 20.31 14.45 -19.37
CA ALA A 263 20.43 15.47 -18.33
C ALA A 263 21.12 16.75 -18.86
N CYS A 264 22.15 16.57 -19.69
CA CYS A 264 22.85 17.66 -20.38
C CYS A 264 21.91 18.46 -21.29
N TRP A 265 21.12 17.79 -22.13
CA TRP A 265 20.13 18.48 -22.97
C TRP A 265 19.04 19.17 -22.14
N ARG A 266 18.57 18.51 -21.07
CA ARG A 266 17.48 19.00 -20.23
C ARG A 266 17.87 20.24 -19.42
N GLY A 267 19.14 20.40 -19.06
CA GLY A 267 19.60 21.53 -18.27
C GLY A 267 19.59 21.31 -16.76
N SER A 268 19.66 20.06 -16.28
CA SER A 268 19.77 19.77 -14.85
C SER A 268 21.24 19.55 -14.48
N LEU A 269 21.93 20.62 -14.08
CA LEU A 269 23.35 20.57 -13.70
C LEU A 269 23.60 19.61 -12.52
N ASP A 270 22.70 19.60 -11.52
CA ASP A 270 22.83 18.70 -10.38
C ASP A 270 22.65 17.23 -10.79
N ALA A 271 21.75 16.94 -11.73
CA ALA A 271 21.64 15.59 -12.28
C ALA A 271 22.90 15.20 -13.06
N VAL A 272 23.44 16.10 -13.90
CA VAL A 272 24.71 15.87 -14.61
C VAL A 272 25.84 15.52 -13.64
N LYS A 273 26.03 16.32 -12.59
CA LYS A 273 27.04 16.07 -11.55
C LYS A 273 26.82 14.72 -10.87
N THR A 274 25.58 14.40 -10.53
CA THR A 274 25.21 13.15 -9.87
C THR A 274 25.46 11.92 -10.76
N ILE A 275 25.11 12.00 -12.04
CA ILE A 275 25.28 10.92 -13.01
C ILE A 275 26.77 10.67 -13.30
N ILE A 276 27.57 11.73 -13.48
CA ILE A 276 29.03 11.62 -13.64
C ILE A 276 29.69 11.00 -12.40
N LYS A 277 29.28 11.42 -11.21
CA LYS A 277 29.75 10.84 -9.94
C LYS A 277 29.46 9.33 -9.84
N ASN A 278 28.39 8.86 -10.48
CA ASN A 278 28.02 7.44 -10.54
C ASN A 278 28.64 6.71 -11.76
N GLY A 279 29.66 7.27 -12.40
CA GLY A 279 30.51 6.57 -13.37
C GLY A 279 30.14 6.73 -14.84
N ALA A 280 29.24 7.66 -15.18
CA ALA A 280 28.95 7.95 -16.58
C ALA A 280 30.17 8.48 -17.33
N ASN A 281 30.39 7.98 -18.54
CA ASN A 281 31.49 8.41 -19.38
C ASN A 281 31.12 9.74 -20.03
N ILE A 282 31.82 10.80 -19.64
CA ILE A 282 31.59 12.13 -20.22
C ILE A 282 31.79 12.12 -21.74
N TYR A 283 32.70 11.31 -22.28
CA TYR A 283 33.03 11.25 -23.71
C TYR A 283 32.16 10.28 -24.53
N ALA A 284 31.10 9.72 -23.93
CA ALA A 284 30.28 8.71 -24.58
C ALA A 284 29.69 9.17 -25.92
N ASN A 285 29.48 8.20 -26.83
CA ASN A 285 28.82 8.39 -28.13
C ASN A 285 29.36 9.59 -28.94
N ASN A 286 30.69 9.69 -29.08
CA ASN A 286 31.36 10.80 -29.76
C ASN A 286 31.06 12.16 -29.13
N ASN A 287 31.28 12.28 -27.82
CA ASN A 287 31.05 13.52 -27.07
C ASN A 287 29.57 13.97 -27.07
N GLN A 288 28.65 13.01 -27.08
CA GLN A 288 27.21 13.29 -27.02
C GLN A 288 26.82 14.17 -25.82
N PRO A 289 27.35 13.98 -24.60
CA PRO A 289 26.96 14.81 -23.46
C PRO A 289 27.16 16.32 -23.65
N ILE A 290 28.33 16.76 -24.14
CA ILE A 290 28.58 18.19 -24.35
C ILE A 290 27.82 18.74 -25.56
N THR A 291 27.73 17.96 -26.65
CA THR A 291 26.97 18.38 -27.84
C THR A 291 25.48 18.57 -27.51
N GLU A 292 24.92 17.73 -26.64
CA GLU A 292 23.55 17.87 -26.15
C GLU A 292 23.36 19.08 -25.23
N ALA A 293 24.34 19.40 -24.37
CA ALA A 293 24.32 20.62 -23.56
C ALA A 293 24.36 21.88 -24.44
N ILE A 294 25.20 21.89 -25.49
CA ILE A 294 25.28 22.98 -26.48
C ILE A 294 23.95 23.11 -27.24
N ARG A 295 23.40 21.99 -27.74
CA ARG A 295 22.11 21.97 -28.45
C ARG A 295 20.96 22.48 -27.57
N GLY A 296 20.98 22.13 -26.29
CA GLY A 296 20.02 22.61 -25.29
C GLY A 296 20.29 24.04 -24.79
N LYS A 297 21.37 24.71 -25.24
CA LYS A 297 21.84 26.02 -24.78
C LYS A 297 22.05 26.08 -23.24
N ARG A 298 22.54 24.99 -22.65
CA ARG A 298 22.73 24.85 -21.20
C ARG A 298 24.11 25.36 -20.80
N LEU A 299 24.25 26.68 -20.73
CA LEU A 299 25.54 27.34 -20.56
C LEU A 299 26.30 26.88 -19.30
N ASP A 300 25.59 26.74 -18.18
CA ASP A 300 26.11 26.26 -16.91
C ASP A 300 26.68 24.84 -16.99
N ILE A 301 26.01 23.96 -17.74
CA ILE A 301 26.48 22.59 -18.00
C ILE A 301 27.67 22.59 -18.95
N VAL A 302 27.65 23.37 -20.04
CA VAL A 302 28.79 23.46 -20.97
C VAL A 302 30.02 23.95 -20.23
N LYS A 303 29.90 24.98 -19.37
CA LYS A 303 30.99 25.46 -18.51
C LYS A 303 31.56 24.33 -17.66
N TYR A 304 30.69 23.65 -16.91
CA TYR A 304 31.09 22.55 -16.05
C TYR A 304 31.78 21.41 -16.83
N LEU A 305 31.27 21.03 -18.00
CA LEU A 305 31.86 19.99 -18.85
C LEU A 305 33.24 20.40 -19.41
N VAL A 306 33.40 21.67 -19.83
CA VAL A 306 34.70 22.21 -20.28
C VAL A 306 35.72 22.20 -19.15
N GLU A 307 35.31 22.57 -17.93
CA GLU A 307 36.17 22.55 -16.73
C GLU A 307 36.72 21.16 -16.40
N ILE A 308 35.93 20.09 -16.61
CA ILE A 308 36.31 18.73 -16.21
C ILE A 308 36.94 17.88 -17.31
N GLY A 309 36.99 18.34 -18.57
CA GLY A 309 37.62 17.53 -19.63
C GLY A 309 37.36 17.91 -21.09
N TYR A 310 36.56 18.94 -21.38
CA TYR A 310 36.19 19.33 -22.75
C TYR A 310 36.87 20.62 -23.25
N SER A 311 38.19 20.74 -23.05
CA SER A 311 38.96 21.93 -23.44
C SER A 311 38.85 22.30 -24.93
N SER A 312 38.63 21.33 -25.82
CA SER A 312 38.45 21.57 -27.27
C SER A 312 37.17 22.33 -27.63
N TYR A 313 36.19 22.42 -26.71
CA TYR A 313 34.90 23.09 -26.91
C TYR A 313 34.85 24.51 -26.32
N LEU A 314 36.01 25.10 -25.97
CA LEU A 314 36.09 26.45 -25.41
C LEU A 314 35.50 27.52 -26.34
N ASN A 315 35.70 27.38 -27.65
CA ASN A 315 35.14 28.31 -28.64
C ASN A 315 33.61 28.23 -28.73
N ASP A 316 33.04 27.03 -28.59
CA ASP A 316 31.58 26.83 -28.53
C ASP A 316 30.99 27.48 -27.28
N LEU A 317 31.66 27.33 -26.13
CA LEU A 317 31.29 28.00 -24.89
C LEU A 317 31.28 29.53 -25.05
N ILE A 318 32.35 30.13 -25.58
CA ILE A 318 32.45 31.57 -25.82
C ILE A 318 31.34 32.05 -26.77
N SER A 319 31.02 31.24 -27.79
CA SER A 319 29.96 31.55 -28.74
C SER A 319 28.57 31.56 -28.07
N LEU A 320 28.30 30.59 -27.20
CA LEU A 320 27.06 30.53 -26.40
C LEU A 320 26.93 31.68 -25.41
N GLU A 321 28.03 32.09 -24.75
CA GLU A 321 28.03 33.25 -23.84
C GLU A 321 27.62 34.54 -24.55
N LYS A 322 28.12 34.75 -25.76
CA LYS A 322 27.77 35.92 -26.59
C LYS A 322 26.29 35.92 -27.00
N MET A 323 25.72 34.75 -27.30
CA MET A 323 24.29 34.62 -27.66
C MET A 323 23.34 34.87 -26.49
N ASN A 324 23.77 34.64 -25.24
CA ASN A 324 22.95 34.89 -24.05
C ASN A 324 22.98 36.35 -23.57
N LEU A 325 23.87 37.18 -24.10
CA LEU A 325 24.03 38.60 -23.75
C LEU A 325 23.26 39.55 -24.69
N GLN A 326 22.54 39.02 -25.68
CA GLN A 326 21.73 39.75 -26.67
C GLN A 326 20.24 39.57 -26.41
#